data_AF-A0A529XE13-F1
#
_entry.id   AF-A0A529XE13-F1
#
_cell.length_a   1.000
_cell.length_b   1.000
_cell.length_c   1.000
_cell.angle_alpha   90.00
_cell.angle_beta   90.00
_cell.angle_gamma   90.00
#
_symmetry.space_group_name_H-M   'P 1'
#
loop_
_entity.id
_entity.type
_entity.pdbx_description
1 polymer ?
#
loop_
_entity_poly.entity_id
_entity_poly.type
_entity_poly.pdbx_seq_one_letter_code
_entity_poly.pdbx_strand_id
1 'polypeptide(L)'
;MGTAENGAAAWKSDLVLALLAALLALAADAWAGFGQLTDAGGDNDNLLRLVEVRDLLAGQGWFDLHQYRMGLEGGFVMHWSRLVDAPIAVIVLAASALTGSRPLAEDVAQVLWPALLFWSTLF
;
A
#
# COMPACT_ATOMS: atom_id res chain seq x y z
N MET A 1 -31.85 -26.98 -16.48
CA MET A 1 -31.70 -25.53 -16.72
C MET A 1 -31.78 -24.85 -15.36
N GLY A 2 -30.65 -24.59 -14.70
CA GLY A 2 -30.63 -24.12 -13.30
C GLY A 2 -29.24 -23.85 -12.71
N THR A 3 -28.18 -23.87 -13.52
CA THR A 3 -26.80 -23.69 -13.06
C THR A 3 -26.32 -22.24 -13.09
N ALA A 4 -27.04 -21.33 -13.76
CA ALA A 4 -26.61 -19.95 -13.94
C ALA A 4 -26.91 -19.05 -12.71
N GLU A 5 -27.93 -19.34 -11.91
CA GLU A 5 -28.29 -18.53 -10.74
C GLU A 5 -27.33 -18.73 -9.55
N ASN A 6 -26.69 -19.90 -9.44
CA ASN A 6 -25.78 -20.23 -8.33
C ASN A 6 -24.42 -19.51 -8.42
N GLY A 7 -23.90 -19.28 -9.64
CA GLY A 7 -22.62 -18.58 -9.83
C GLY A 7 -22.68 -17.10 -9.45
N ALA A 8 -23.84 -16.46 -9.65
CA ALA A 8 -24.05 -15.05 -9.30
C ALA A 8 -24.23 -14.82 -7.77
N ALA A 9 -24.61 -15.86 -7.02
CA ALA A 9 -24.67 -15.81 -5.56
C ALA A 9 -23.29 -16.08 -4.92
N ALA A 10 -22.50 -16.98 -5.52
CA ALA A 10 -21.18 -17.37 -5.01
C ALA A 10 -20.18 -16.21 -4.94
N TRP A 11 -20.00 -15.43 -6.01
CA TRP A 11 -18.99 -14.35 -6.00
C TRP A 11 -19.25 -13.25 -4.97
N LYS A 12 -20.53 -12.98 -4.63
CA LYS A 12 -20.89 -12.03 -3.57
C LYS A 12 -20.50 -12.57 -2.21
N SER A 13 -20.75 -13.86 -1.96
CA SER A 13 -20.32 -14.54 -0.74
C SER A 13 -18.79 -14.59 -0.65
N ASP A 14 -18.11 -14.88 -1.75
CA ASP A 14 -16.64 -14.93 -1.82
C ASP A 14 -16.03 -13.54 -1.56
N LEU A 15 -16.58 -12.47 -2.12
CA LEU A 15 -16.19 -11.09 -1.83
C LEU A 15 -16.31 -10.75 -0.35
N VAL A 16 -17.44 -11.12 0.27
CA VAL A 16 -17.69 -10.84 1.68
C VAL A 16 -16.73 -11.65 2.55
N LEU A 17 -16.48 -12.92 2.22
CA LEU A 17 -15.53 -13.76 2.94
C LEU A 17 -14.10 -13.23 2.82
N ALA A 18 -13.67 -12.81 1.63
CA ALA A 18 -12.38 -12.17 1.40
C ALA A 18 -12.26 -10.87 2.22
N LEU A 19 -13.32 -10.05 2.25
CA LEU A 19 -13.34 -8.82 3.05
C LEU A 19 -13.23 -9.12 4.54
N LEU A 20 -13.99 -10.10 5.04
CA LEU A 20 -13.93 -10.52 6.44
C LEU A 20 -12.54 -11.03 6.81
N ALA A 21 -11.90 -11.82 5.95
CA ALA A 21 -10.53 -12.29 6.17
C ALA A 21 -9.53 -11.13 6.22
N ALA A 22 -9.62 -10.16 5.30
CA ALA A 22 -8.77 -8.97 5.31
C ALA A 22 -8.99 -8.09 6.56
N LEU A 23 -10.24 -7.91 6.99
CA LEU A 23 -10.58 -7.18 8.20
C LEU A 23 -10.08 -7.89 9.46
N LEU A 24 -10.13 -9.22 9.50
CA LEU A 24 -9.60 -10.02 10.61
C LEU A 24 -8.08 -9.89 10.71
N ALA A 25 -7.37 -9.94 9.58
CA ALA A 25 -5.92 -9.70 9.54
C ALA A 25 -5.57 -8.29 10.03
N LEU A 26 -6.26 -7.27 9.50
CA LEU A 26 -6.08 -5.88 9.93
C LEU A 26 -6.38 -5.67 11.42
N ALA A 27 -7.42 -6.33 11.95
CA ALA A 27 -7.76 -6.27 13.37
C ALA A 27 -6.68 -6.93 14.24
N ALA A 28 -6.05 -8.01 13.78
CA ALA A 28 -4.94 -8.64 14.46
C ALA A 28 -3.70 -7.73 14.50
N ASP A 29 -3.35 -7.08 13.38
CA ASP A 29 -2.27 -6.09 13.33
C ASP A 29 -2.54 -4.87 14.22
N ALA A 30 -3.78 -4.38 14.22
CA ALA A 30 -4.21 -3.28 15.09
C ALA A 30 -4.16 -3.67 16.57
N TRP A 31 -4.55 -4.90 16.92
CA TRP A 31 -4.43 -5.44 18.28
C TRP A 31 -2.97 -5.56 18.71
N ALA A 32 -2.07 -5.91 17.79
CA ALA A 32 -0.62 -5.92 18.00
C ALA A 32 0.01 -4.51 17.97
N GLY A 33 -0.77 -3.45 17.73
CA GLY A 33 -0.31 -2.06 17.76
C GLY A 33 0.47 -1.61 16.53
N PHE A 34 0.36 -2.32 15.40
CA PHE A 34 1.10 -2.01 14.17
C PHE A 34 2.61 -1.88 14.36
N GLY A 35 3.24 -2.85 15.04
CA GLY A 35 4.67 -2.78 15.40
C GLY A 35 5.61 -2.42 14.24
N GLN A 36 5.28 -2.85 13.01
CA GLN A 36 6.07 -2.56 11.81
C GLN A 36 6.13 -1.07 11.42
N LEU A 37 5.18 -0.25 11.86
CA LEU A 37 5.23 1.21 11.64
C LEU A 37 6.35 1.87 12.45
N THR A 38 6.71 1.29 13.60
CA THR A 38 7.76 1.81 14.48
C THR A 38 9.08 1.06 14.36
N ASP A 39 9.03 -0.20 13.95
CA ASP A 39 10.20 -1.06 13.73
C ASP A 39 9.99 -1.90 12.48
N ALA A 40 10.58 -1.45 11.37
CA ALA A 40 10.47 -2.14 10.08
C ALA A 40 11.12 -3.54 10.07
N GLY A 41 11.84 -3.95 11.12
CA GLY A 41 12.41 -5.30 11.21
C GLY A 41 13.41 -5.64 10.10
N GLY A 42 14.03 -4.63 9.48
CA GLY A 42 14.94 -4.78 8.35
C GLY A 42 14.27 -4.79 6.96
N ASP A 43 12.97 -4.52 6.87
CA ASP A 43 12.25 -4.37 5.60
C ASP A 43 12.59 -3.02 4.92
N ASN A 44 13.79 -2.97 4.35
CA ASN A 44 14.29 -1.78 3.67
C ASN A 44 13.53 -1.51 2.37
N ASP A 45 12.88 -2.51 1.78
CA ASP A 45 12.20 -2.36 0.50
C ASP A 45 10.92 -1.54 0.66
N ASN A 46 10.11 -1.83 1.69
CA ASN A 46 8.92 -1.03 1.99
C ASN A 46 9.27 0.41 2.38
N LEU A 47 10.35 0.60 3.15
CA LEU A 47 10.85 1.94 3.48
C LEU A 47 11.30 2.71 2.23
N LEU A 48 12.05 2.05 1.33
CA LEU A 48 12.53 2.64 0.09
C LEU A 48 11.37 2.96 -0.86
N ARG A 49 10.32 2.12 -0.90
CA ARG A 49 9.10 2.43 -1.67
C ARG A 49 8.46 3.73 -1.18
N LEU A 50 8.40 3.94 0.13
CA LEU A 50 7.88 5.18 0.69
C LEU A 50 8.76 6.39 0.31
N VAL A 51 10.08 6.22 0.22
CA VAL A 51 10.98 7.26 -0.31
C VAL A 51 10.65 7.56 -1.77
N GLU A 52 10.47 6.56 -2.62
CA GLU A 52 10.08 6.77 -4.03
C GLU A 52 8.77 7.56 -4.13
N VAL A 53 7.77 7.20 -3.32
CA VAL A 53 6.46 7.88 -3.26
C VAL A 53 6.62 9.33 -2.81
N ARG A 54 7.45 9.59 -1.79
CA ARG A 54 7.76 10.96 -1.35
C ARG A 54 8.40 11.78 -2.46
N ASP A 55 9.30 11.19 -3.23
CA ASP A 55 9.96 11.86 -4.35
C ASP A 55 9.02 12.16 -5.50
N LEU A 56 8.14 11.23 -5.86
CA LEU A 56 7.07 11.47 -6.83
C LEU A 56 6.20 12.66 -6.39
N LEU A 57 5.82 12.68 -5.12
CA LEU A 57 4.99 13.75 -4.53
C LEU A 57 5.75 15.07 -4.38
N ALA A 58 7.08 15.05 -4.33
CA ALA A 58 7.95 16.22 -4.35
C ALA A 58 8.24 16.72 -5.78
N GLY A 59 7.71 16.06 -6.82
CA GLY A 59 7.83 16.49 -8.21
C GLY A 59 8.88 15.74 -9.03
N GLN A 60 9.47 14.65 -8.51
CA GLN A 60 10.31 13.78 -9.33
C GLN A 60 9.49 13.20 -10.50
N GLY A 61 10.10 13.16 -11.69
CA GLY A 61 9.41 12.77 -12.91
C GLY A 61 8.91 11.33 -12.88
N TRP A 62 7.83 11.05 -13.62
CA TRP A 62 7.23 9.71 -13.68
C TRP A 62 8.19 8.62 -14.18
N PHE A 63 9.10 8.96 -15.09
CA PHE A 63 10.11 8.01 -15.61
C PHE A 63 11.46 8.15 -14.92
N ASP A 64 11.56 9.04 -13.94
CA ASP A 64 12.75 9.20 -13.12
C ASP A 64 12.63 8.30 -11.88
N LEU A 65 13.24 7.13 -11.96
CA LEU A 65 13.33 6.12 -10.91
C LEU A 65 14.67 6.18 -10.15
N HIS A 66 15.42 7.27 -10.33
CA HIS A 66 16.75 7.38 -9.76
C HIS A 66 16.68 7.79 -8.28
N GLN A 67 17.36 7.02 -7.43
CA GLN A 67 17.45 7.26 -6.00
C GLN A 67 18.78 7.96 -5.69
N TYR A 68 18.79 9.28 -5.84
CA TYR A 68 19.98 10.12 -5.71
C TYR A 68 20.64 10.08 -4.32
N ARG A 69 19.90 9.67 -3.28
CA ARG A 69 20.36 9.65 -1.88
C ARG A 69 20.81 8.27 -1.41
N MET A 70 20.77 7.25 -2.26
CA MET A 70 21.04 5.87 -1.87
C MET A 70 22.13 5.25 -2.76
N GLY A 71 23.08 4.55 -2.15
CA GLY A 71 24.16 3.87 -2.86
C GLY A 71 25.46 4.68 -2.92
N LEU A 72 26.30 4.39 -3.93
CA LEU A 72 27.56 5.09 -4.18
C LEU A 72 27.31 6.51 -4.69
N GLU A 73 28.39 7.29 -4.86
CA GLU A 73 28.32 8.65 -5.42
C GLU A 73 27.52 8.66 -6.74
N GLY A 74 26.49 9.51 -6.77
CA GLY A 74 25.56 9.60 -7.90
C GLY A 74 24.27 8.80 -7.74
N GLY A 75 24.17 7.84 -6.81
CA GLY A 75 22.97 7.04 -6.57
C GLY A 75 22.76 5.89 -7.57
N PHE A 76 21.57 5.27 -7.59
CA PHE A 76 21.23 4.23 -8.57
C PHE A 76 19.78 4.29 -9.04
N VAL A 77 19.51 3.67 -10.19
CA VAL A 77 18.17 3.57 -10.79
C VAL A 77 17.42 2.39 -10.18
N MET A 78 16.21 2.64 -9.65
CA MET A 78 15.32 1.60 -9.17
C MET A 78 14.70 0.85 -10.34
N HIS A 79 14.54 -0.46 -10.14
CA HIS A 79 13.87 -1.33 -11.11
C HIS A 79 12.35 -1.39 -10.90
N TRP A 80 11.81 -0.67 -9.90
CA TRP A 80 10.39 -0.65 -9.57
C TRP A 80 9.63 0.33 -10.46
N SER A 81 8.34 0.06 -10.69
CA SER A 81 7.48 0.91 -11.50
C SER A 81 6.72 1.92 -10.64
N ARG A 82 6.63 3.18 -11.11
CA ARG A 82 5.73 4.21 -10.56
C ARG A 82 4.25 3.80 -10.56
N LEU A 83 3.87 2.75 -11.29
CA LEU A 83 2.50 2.24 -11.27
C LEU A 83 2.05 1.87 -9.85
N VAL A 84 2.96 1.37 -9.01
CA VAL A 84 2.65 1.04 -7.61
C VAL A 84 2.76 2.27 -6.71
N ASP A 85 3.64 3.22 -7.03
CA ASP A 85 3.78 4.46 -6.28
C ASP A 85 2.53 5.34 -6.37
N ALA A 86 1.89 5.39 -7.54
CA ALA A 86 0.69 6.20 -7.78
C ALA A 86 -0.46 5.96 -6.79
N PRO A 87 -0.97 4.72 -6.59
CA PRO A 87 -2.05 4.49 -5.64
C PRO A 87 -1.63 4.79 -4.19
N ILE A 88 -0.38 4.51 -3.82
CA ILE A 88 0.15 4.87 -2.50
C ILE A 88 0.15 6.39 -2.35
N ALA A 89 0.66 7.12 -3.34
CA ALA A 89 0.68 8.58 -3.37
C ALA A 89 -0.72 9.20 -3.26
N VAL A 90 -1.72 8.60 -3.93
CA VAL A 90 -3.13 9.00 -3.83
C VAL A 90 -3.67 8.81 -2.41
N ILE A 91 -3.38 7.68 -1.75
CA ILE A 91 -3.77 7.45 -0.36
C ILE A 91 -3.15 8.51 0.55
N VAL A 92 -1.85 8.76 0.39
CA VAL A 92 -1.16 9.78 1.21
C VAL A 92 -1.75 11.17 0.97
N LEU A 93 -2.03 11.56 -0.29
CA LEU A 93 -2.67 12.86 -0.58
C LEU A 93 -4.06 12.98 0.03
N ALA A 94 -4.91 11.97 -0.14
CA ALA A 94 -6.27 11.97 0.39
C ALA A 94 -6.28 12.01 1.93
N ALA A 95 -5.48 11.16 2.59
CA ALA A 95 -5.36 11.14 4.04
C ALA A 95 -4.73 12.44 4.57
N SER A 96 -3.76 13.03 3.85
CA SER A 96 -3.20 14.34 4.22
C SER A 96 -4.27 15.43 4.17
N ALA A 97 -5.12 15.43 3.14
CA ALA A 97 -6.19 16.40 3.00
C ALA A 97 -7.26 16.26 4.09
N LEU A 98 -7.55 15.03 4.52
CA LEU A 98 -8.54 14.76 5.57
C LEU A 98 -8.02 15.05 6.98
N THR A 99 -6.74 14.80 7.24
CA THR A 99 -6.16 14.86 8.60
C THR A 99 -5.31 16.11 8.86
N GLY A 100 -4.87 16.80 7.81
CA GLY A 100 -3.87 17.87 7.90
C GLY A 100 -2.47 17.40 8.31
N SER A 101 -2.23 16.09 8.41
CA SER A 101 -0.98 15.50 8.89
C SER A 101 -0.36 14.59 7.83
N ARG A 102 0.77 15.01 7.27
CA ARG A 102 1.50 14.21 6.29
C ARG A 102 2.09 12.92 6.88
N PRO A 103 2.71 12.93 8.08
CA PRO A 103 3.21 11.69 8.69
C PRO A 103 2.09 10.68 8.93
N LEU A 104 0.96 11.12 9.49
CA LEU A 104 -0.20 10.24 9.70
C LEU A 104 -0.73 9.68 8.37
N ALA A 105 -0.72 10.47 7.30
CA ALA A 105 -1.15 10.02 5.99
C ALA A 105 -0.24 8.93 5.40
N GLU A 106 1.07 8.97 5.68
CA GLU A 106 2.01 7.92 5.28
C GLU A 106 1.80 6.65 6.11
N ASP A 107 1.51 6.76 7.41
CA ASP A 107 1.13 5.62 8.25
C ASP A 107 -0.17 4.97 7.74
N VAL A 108 -1.18 5.79 7.39
CA VAL A 108 -2.42 5.31 6.76
C VAL A 108 -2.12 4.58 5.46
N ALA A 109 -1.22 5.08 4.62
CA ALA A 109 -0.87 4.42 3.36
C ALA A 109 -0.16 3.08 3.58
N GLN A 110 0.74 3.01 4.56
CA GLN A 110 1.45 1.77 4.94
C GLN A 110 0.51 0.68 5.46
N VAL A 111 -0.63 1.05 6.07
CA VAL A 111 -1.65 0.09 6.53
C VAL A 111 -2.66 -0.23 5.42
N LEU A 112 -3.22 0.80 4.77
CA LEU A 112 -4.34 0.66 3.86
C LEU A 112 -3.94 -0.04 2.55
N TRP A 113 -2.77 0.29 1.99
CA TRP A 113 -2.33 -0.29 0.73
C TRP A 113 -2.18 -1.83 0.78
N PRO A 114 -1.40 -2.43 1.69
CA PRO A 114 -1.29 -3.88 1.78
C PRO A 114 -2.62 -4.54 2.17
N ALA A 115 -3.47 -3.91 2.99
CA ALA A 115 -4.79 -4.44 3.32
C ALA A 115 -5.70 -4.54 2.08
N LEU A 116 -5.69 -3.53 1.21
CA LEU A 116 -6.42 -3.54 -0.06
C LEU A 116 -5.88 -4.61 -1.01
N LEU A 117 -4.56 -4.74 -1.11
CA LEU A 117 -3.93 -5.79 -1.93
C LEU A 117 -4.28 -7.19 -1.41
N PHE A 118 -4.22 -7.42 -0.10
CA PHE A 118 -4.56 -8.69 0.51
C PHE A 118 -6.01 -9.07 0.23
N TRP A 119 -6.95 -8.14 0.46
CA TRP A 119 -8.35 -8.35 0.10
C TRP A 119 -8.53 -8.70 -1.38
N SER A 120 -7.90 -7.93 -2.28
CA SER A 120 -7.98 -8.15 -3.73
C SER A 120 -7.33 -9.43 -4.22
N THR A 121 -6.44 -10.04 -3.41
CA THR A 121 -5.80 -11.32 -3.75
C THR A 121 -6.64 -12.51 -3.31
N LEU A 122 -7.50 -12.33 -2.29
CA LEU A 122 -8.37 -13.38 -1.77
C LEU A 122 -9.67 -13.57 -2.57
N PHE A 123 -9.98 -12.64 -3.47
CA PHE A 123 -11.17 -12.67 -4.33
C PHE A 123 -10.77 -12.66 -5.80
#